data_AF-A0A318XLK2-F1
#
_entry.id   AF-A0A318XLK2-F1
#
_cell.length_a   1.000
_cell.length_b   1.000
_cell.length_c   1.000
_cell.angle_alpha   90.00
_cell.angle_beta   90.00
_cell.angle_gamma   90.00
#
_symmetry.space_group_name_H-M   'P 1'
#
loop_
_entity.id
_entity.type
_entity.pdbx_description
1 polymer ?
#
loop_
_entity_poly.entity_id
_entity_poly.type
_entity_poly.pdbx_seq_one_letter_code
_entity_poly.pdbx_strand_id
1 'polypeptide(L)'
;MSNMLLYLFSFMPSMPYWDTKILSTAECILNISVTELLIHIEYYGKILLVVKIRWEQFIMEIIKNKKLLLSSIGVLLLVLLLLTVFFMIRTPAEVFNNNISFSGLSVNPPLPGGVLASYRYYENYDQADKYADTVVIGDVIEVDAPKELVTGKTVNTLTGEGEPVSHVYTVSEIKISKVIKGRYFPGDVVKIKQFGGAYKEIEYDERNMYGTVYYQTGERHIFFLESYEDSPCSTINPQQGDILIENGKIKASNKVQFIKDNISEELAEKALKERIEALKDRNNTESK
;
A
#
# COMPACT_ATOMS: atom_id res chain seq x y z
N MET A 1 17.76 30.46 12.84
CA MET A 1 16.67 29.52 12.48
C MET A 1 15.31 30.16 12.77
N SER A 2 14.94 31.24 12.07
CA SER A 2 13.73 32.02 12.39
C SER A 2 12.74 32.20 11.23
N ASN A 3 12.94 31.51 10.11
CA ASN A 3 12.08 31.64 8.92
C ASN A 3 11.38 30.34 8.48
N MET A 4 11.31 29.33 9.35
CA MET A 4 10.70 28.02 9.02
C MET A 4 9.38 27.74 9.79
N LEU A 5 8.80 28.76 10.42
CA LEU A 5 7.56 28.62 11.22
C LEU A 5 6.38 29.45 10.70
N LEU A 6 6.57 30.28 9.67
CA LEU A 6 5.47 31.07 9.08
C LEU A 6 4.67 30.34 7.99
N TYR A 7 5.08 29.15 7.56
CA TYR A 7 4.41 28.44 6.45
C TYR A 7 3.38 27.40 6.89
N LEU A 8 3.24 27.10 8.18
CA LEU A 8 2.31 26.07 8.67
C LEU A 8 0.93 26.61 9.08
N PHE A 9 0.68 27.92 9.01
CA PHE A 9 -0.58 28.53 9.45
C PHE A 9 -1.52 29.00 8.32
N SER A 10 -1.20 28.77 7.05
CA SER A 10 -1.99 29.26 5.90
C SER A 10 -2.99 28.27 5.30
N PHE A 11 -3.19 27.08 5.89
CA PHE A 11 -4.14 26.07 5.36
C PHE A 11 -5.02 25.42 6.44
N MET A 12 -5.80 26.23 7.17
CA MET A 12 -6.98 25.71 7.88
C MET A 12 -8.23 26.51 7.51
N PRO A 13 -9.26 25.88 6.94
CA PRO A 13 -10.54 26.53 6.70
C PRO A 13 -11.26 26.75 8.03
N SER A 14 -11.97 27.86 8.08
CA SER A 14 -12.80 28.36 9.18
C SER A 14 -13.70 27.32 9.85
N MET A 15 -13.46 27.05 11.14
CA MET A 15 -14.50 26.61 12.08
C MET A 15 -14.46 27.49 13.35
N PRO A 16 -15.63 27.82 13.93
CA PRO A 16 -15.71 28.74 15.05
C PRO A 16 -15.56 28.04 16.41
N TYR A 17 -14.92 28.76 17.33
CA TYR A 17 -14.94 28.59 18.79
C TYR A 17 -14.44 27.27 19.37
N TRP A 18 -13.12 27.21 19.62
CA TRP A 18 -12.55 26.45 20.73
C TRP A 18 -11.60 27.32 21.56
N ASP A 19 -11.66 27.03 22.85
CA ASP A 19 -11.21 27.76 24.04
C ASP A 19 -9.69 28.07 24.05
N THR A 20 -9.32 29.31 24.40
CA THR A 20 -7.94 29.83 24.40
C THR A 20 -7.02 29.21 25.46
N LYS A 21 -7.50 28.21 26.23
CA LYS A 21 -6.70 27.45 27.20
C LYS A 21 -5.79 26.38 26.61
N ILE A 22 -6.00 25.93 25.37
CA ILE A 22 -5.21 24.84 24.76
C ILE A 22 -3.90 25.36 24.12
N LEU A 23 -3.88 26.61 23.66
CA LEU A 23 -2.66 27.23 23.09
C LEU A 23 -1.62 27.60 24.16
N SER A 24 -2.05 27.88 25.39
CA SER A 24 -1.16 28.08 26.55
C SER A 24 -0.50 26.78 27.04
N THR A 25 -1.05 25.61 26.70
CA THR A 25 -0.47 24.31 27.08
C THR A 25 0.51 23.79 26.04
N ALA A 26 0.38 24.18 24.76
CA ALA A 26 1.32 23.80 23.71
C ALA A 26 2.67 24.55 23.78
N GLU A 27 2.67 25.82 24.20
CA GLU A 27 3.93 26.55 24.46
C GLU A 27 4.64 26.10 25.75
N CYS A 28 3.93 25.43 26.66
CA CYS A 28 4.51 24.89 27.89
C CYS A 28 5.29 23.58 27.66
N ILE A 29 5.00 22.85 26.58
CA ILE A 29 5.63 21.54 26.30
C ILE A 29 6.99 21.69 25.58
N LEU A 30 7.27 22.83 24.95
CA LEU A 30 8.51 23.06 24.19
C LEU A 30 9.62 23.76 24.98
N ASN A 31 9.42 24.01 26.28
CA ASN A 31 10.41 24.67 27.15
C ASN A 31 10.71 23.87 28.43
N ILE A 32 10.60 22.55 28.37
CA ILE A 32 11.12 21.68 29.43
C ILE A 32 12.64 21.83 29.42
N SER A 33 13.16 22.61 30.38
CA SER A 33 14.59 22.77 30.56
C SER A 33 15.23 21.39 30.77
N VAL A 34 16.50 21.22 30.36
CA VAL A 34 17.25 19.97 30.57
C VAL A 34 17.16 19.50 32.04
N THR A 35 17.04 20.44 32.97
CA THR A 35 16.77 20.22 34.40
C THR A 35 15.42 19.56 34.71
N GLU A 36 14.33 19.91 34.03
CA GLU A 36 13.01 19.26 34.22
C GLU A 36 12.95 17.87 33.55
N LEU A 37 13.63 17.69 32.41
CA LEU A 37 13.79 16.37 31.78
C LEU A 37 14.63 15.43 32.67
N LEU A 38 15.67 15.96 33.32
CA LEU A 38 16.48 15.24 34.32
C LEU A 38 15.66 14.87 35.55
N ILE A 39 14.78 15.76 36.04
CA ILE A 39 13.87 15.46 37.16
C ILE A 39 12.91 14.33 36.78
N HIS A 40 12.38 14.31 35.55
CA HIS A 40 11.54 13.20 35.08
C HIS A 40 12.34 11.90 34.93
N ILE A 41 13.54 11.92 34.36
CA ILE A 41 14.39 10.72 34.27
C ILE A 41 14.77 10.20 35.65
N GLU A 42 15.04 11.08 36.62
CA GLU A 42 15.35 10.70 38.00
C GLU A 42 14.10 10.18 38.74
N TYR A 43 12.91 10.74 38.45
CA TYR A 43 11.63 10.29 38.99
C TYR A 43 11.25 8.90 38.44
N TYR A 44 11.34 8.70 37.12
CA TYR A 44 11.12 7.40 36.48
C TYR A 44 12.20 6.40 36.90
N GLY A 45 13.45 6.84 37.08
CA GLY A 45 14.55 6.03 37.60
C GLY A 45 14.30 5.53 39.04
N LYS A 46 13.79 6.40 39.92
CA LYS A 46 13.37 6.04 41.29
C LYS A 46 12.17 5.10 41.29
N ILE A 47 11.19 5.30 40.40
CA ILE A 47 10.06 4.39 40.23
C ILE A 47 10.53 3.02 39.74
N LEU A 48 11.39 2.96 38.72
CA LEU A 48 11.97 1.72 38.21
C LEU A 48 12.80 0.99 39.27
N LEU A 49 13.55 1.72 40.10
CA LEU A 49 14.31 1.15 41.21
C LEU A 49 13.38 0.56 42.29
N VAL A 50 12.31 1.27 42.65
CA VAL A 50 11.32 0.78 43.62
C VAL A 50 10.56 -0.44 43.09
N VAL A 51 10.17 -0.43 41.80
CA VAL A 51 9.56 -1.58 41.13
C VAL A 51 10.52 -2.76 41.09
N LYS A 52 11.79 -2.53 40.76
CA LYS A 52 12.83 -3.57 40.75
C LYS A 52 13.04 -4.19 42.13
N ILE A 53 13.19 -3.37 43.18
CA ILE A 53 13.38 -3.87 44.56
C ILE A 53 12.15 -4.66 45.03
N ARG A 54 10.94 -4.17 44.76
CA ARG A 54 9.71 -4.92 45.07
C ARG A 54 9.59 -6.21 44.28
N TRP A 55 9.99 -6.19 43.02
CA TRP A 55 10.00 -7.38 42.16
C TRP A 55 11.01 -8.42 42.66
N GLU A 56 12.22 -8.01 43.04
CA GLU A 56 13.24 -8.91 43.59
C GLU A 56 12.82 -9.49 44.94
N GLN A 57 12.21 -8.68 45.83
CA GLN A 57 11.67 -9.19 47.10
C GLN A 57 10.53 -10.19 46.86
N PHE A 58 9.63 -9.89 45.92
CA PHE A 58 8.53 -10.79 45.53
C PHE A 58 9.05 -12.11 44.93
N ILE A 59 10.06 -12.05 44.05
CA ILE A 59 10.73 -13.23 43.48
C ILE A 59 11.37 -14.08 44.60
N MET A 60 12.07 -13.44 45.54
CA MET A 60 12.72 -14.14 46.66
C MET A 60 11.73 -14.80 47.62
N GLU A 61 10.57 -14.18 47.84
CA GLU A 61 9.49 -14.71 48.67
C GLU A 61 8.78 -15.91 47.99
N ILE A 62 8.61 -15.85 46.66
CA ILE A 62 8.14 -16.96 45.84
C ILE A 62 9.12 -18.13 45.85
N ILE A 63 10.44 -17.87 45.74
CA ILE A 63 11.48 -18.92 45.76
C ILE A 63 11.53 -19.65 47.11
N LYS A 64 11.37 -18.94 48.22
CA LYS A 64 11.36 -19.54 49.57
C LYS A 64 10.16 -20.46 49.80
N ASN A 65 9.03 -20.21 49.14
CA ASN A 65 7.80 -20.92 49.41
C ASN A 65 7.42 -21.83 48.24
N LYS A 66 7.89 -23.10 48.29
CA LYS A 66 7.70 -24.10 47.22
C LYS A 66 6.24 -24.26 46.76
N LYS A 67 5.25 -24.04 47.64
CA LYS A 67 3.81 -24.05 47.27
C LYS A 67 3.41 -22.83 46.43
N LEU A 68 3.94 -21.64 46.73
CA LEU A 68 3.72 -20.42 45.95
C LEU A 68 4.46 -20.43 44.61
N LEU A 69 5.62 -21.10 44.55
CA LEU A 69 6.38 -21.28 43.31
C LEU A 69 5.60 -22.11 42.26
N LEU A 70 4.96 -23.20 42.69
CA LEU A 70 4.10 -24.02 41.82
C LEU A 70 2.86 -23.24 41.33
N SER A 71 2.27 -22.41 42.20
CA SER A 71 1.11 -21.58 41.82
C SER A 71 1.47 -20.46 40.85
N SER A 72 2.62 -19.81 41.03
CA SER A 72 3.07 -18.69 40.19
C SER A 72 3.51 -19.15 38.79
N ILE A 73 4.14 -20.32 38.67
CA ILE A 73 4.45 -20.94 37.38
C ILE A 73 3.15 -21.26 36.61
N GLY A 74 2.12 -21.77 37.29
CA GLY A 74 0.82 -22.03 36.68
C GLY A 74 0.16 -20.77 36.11
N VAL A 75 0.21 -19.65 36.84
CA VAL A 75 -0.30 -18.35 36.37
C VAL A 75 0.52 -17.83 35.19
N LEU A 76 1.84 -17.95 35.23
CA LEU A 76 2.71 -17.49 34.14
C LEU A 76 2.48 -18.29 32.84
N LEU A 77 2.33 -19.62 32.96
CA LEU A 77 1.97 -20.49 31.83
C LEU A 77 0.58 -20.16 31.28
N LEU A 78 -0.40 -19.87 32.14
CA LEU A 78 -1.73 -19.45 31.72
C LEU A 78 -1.68 -18.11 30.98
N VAL A 79 -0.90 -17.14 31.45
CA VAL A 79 -0.71 -15.85 30.76
C VAL A 79 -0.01 -16.05 29.41
N LEU A 80 0.99 -16.92 29.33
CA LEU A 80 1.67 -17.25 28.07
C LEU A 80 0.71 -17.94 27.09
N LEU A 81 -0.13 -18.86 27.59
CA LEU A 81 -1.16 -19.53 26.81
C LEU A 81 -2.20 -18.53 26.31
N LEU A 82 -2.67 -17.62 27.18
CA LEU A 82 -3.61 -16.56 26.80
C LEU A 82 -2.99 -15.59 25.81
N LEU A 83 -1.70 -15.27 25.91
CA LEU A 83 -0.99 -14.45 24.92
C LEU A 83 -0.87 -15.16 23.58
N THR A 84 -0.45 -16.43 23.56
CA THR A 84 -0.37 -17.22 22.31
C THR A 84 -1.75 -17.36 21.66
N VAL A 85 -2.79 -17.62 22.45
CA VAL A 85 -4.18 -17.63 21.99
C VAL A 85 -4.62 -16.24 21.52
N PHE A 86 -4.26 -15.15 22.21
CA PHE A 86 -4.57 -13.78 21.78
C PHE A 86 -3.89 -13.41 20.45
N PHE A 87 -2.64 -13.85 20.24
CA PHE A 87 -1.93 -13.71 18.98
C PHE A 87 -2.48 -14.62 17.87
N MET A 88 -3.08 -15.76 18.22
CA MET A 88 -3.81 -16.61 17.26
C MET A 88 -5.24 -16.12 16.95
N ILE A 89 -5.92 -15.49 17.92
CA ILE A 89 -7.30 -14.98 17.80
C ILE A 89 -7.34 -13.62 17.12
N ARG A 90 -6.26 -12.81 17.19
CA ARG A 90 -6.07 -11.72 16.23
C ARG A 90 -5.97 -12.35 14.85
N THR A 91 -7.13 -12.50 14.22
CA THR A 91 -7.22 -12.94 12.85
C THR A 91 -6.31 -12.04 12.01
N PRO A 92 -5.59 -12.62 11.02
CA PRO A 92 -4.85 -11.83 10.05
C PRO A 92 -5.70 -10.66 9.54
N ALA A 93 -7.00 -10.89 9.32
CA ALA A 93 -7.98 -9.89 8.92
C ALA A 93 -7.94 -8.53 9.67
N GLU A 94 -7.72 -8.47 10.98
CA GLU A 94 -7.67 -7.18 11.72
C GLU A 94 -6.35 -6.42 11.53
N VAL A 95 -5.23 -7.13 11.41
CA VAL A 95 -3.93 -6.53 11.03
C VAL A 95 -3.92 -6.18 9.53
N PHE A 96 -4.72 -6.87 8.73
CA PHE A 96 -4.81 -6.71 7.28
C PHE A 96 -5.68 -5.52 6.88
N ASN A 97 -6.81 -5.28 7.56
CA ASN A 97 -7.69 -4.13 7.29
C ASN A 97 -7.03 -2.77 7.60
N ASN A 98 -6.02 -2.73 8.47
CA ASN A 98 -5.31 -1.49 8.78
C ASN A 98 -4.16 -1.17 7.80
N ASN A 99 -3.70 -2.12 6.99
CA ASN A 99 -2.49 -1.98 6.16
C ASN A 99 -2.75 -1.95 4.65
N ILE A 100 -3.94 -2.33 4.21
CA ILE A 100 -4.42 -2.17 2.84
C ILE A 100 -5.60 -1.20 2.91
N SER A 101 -5.56 -0.14 2.09
CA SER A 101 -6.62 0.86 2.05
C SER A 101 -7.83 0.27 1.32
N PHE A 102 -8.70 -0.41 2.07
CA PHE A 102 -9.95 -0.97 1.56
C PHE A 102 -11.12 0.03 1.56
N SER A 103 -10.91 1.23 2.09
CA SER A 103 -11.90 2.29 2.19
C SER A 103 -11.43 3.56 1.48
N GLY A 104 -12.21 3.97 0.46
CA GLY A 104 -12.27 5.29 -0.16
C GLY A 104 -10.93 5.99 -0.39
N LEU A 105 -10.28 5.69 -1.50
CA LEU A 105 -9.24 6.57 -2.02
C LEU A 105 -9.87 7.90 -2.44
N SER A 106 -9.37 9.01 -1.88
CA SER A 106 -9.78 10.35 -2.31
C SER A 106 -9.17 10.63 -3.67
N VAL A 107 -9.97 10.46 -4.73
CA VAL A 107 -9.55 10.72 -6.11
C VAL A 107 -10.11 12.07 -6.54
N ASN A 108 -9.24 13.06 -6.72
CA ASN A 108 -9.56 14.21 -7.56
C ASN A 108 -9.16 13.84 -8.99
N PRO A 109 -10.10 13.76 -9.96
CA PRO A 109 -9.74 13.47 -11.34
C PRO A 109 -8.85 14.59 -11.90
N PRO A 110 -7.83 14.27 -12.72
CA PRO A 110 -6.97 15.29 -13.30
C PRO A 110 -7.73 16.19 -14.29
N LEU A 111 -7.34 17.47 -14.33
CA LEU A 111 -7.90 18.50 -15.19
C LEU A 111 -7.60 18.23 -16.68
N PRO A 112 -8.52 18.54 -17.60
CA PRO A 112 -8.38 18.19 -19.02
C PRO A 112 -7.42 19.14 -19.75
N GLY A 113 -6.42 18.60 -20.48
CA GLY A 113 -5.49 19.44 -21.26
C GLY A 113 -4.59 18.74 -22.30
N GLY A 114 -4.87 17.49 -22.70
CA GLY A 114 -4.10 16.76 -23.72
C GLY A 114 -4.99 15.87 -24.58
N VAL A 115 -4.43 15.07 -25.49
CA VAL A 115 -5.16 13.96 -26.14
C VAL A 115 -5.18 12.82 -25.11
N LEU A 116 -6.35 12.52 -24.53
CA LEU A 116 -6.45 11.81 -23.25
C LEU A 116 -6.98 10.38 -23.40
N ALA A 117 -6.39 9.45 -22.64
CA ALA A 117 -7.06 8.24 -22.21
C ALA A 117 -7.84 8.52 -20.91
N SER A 118 -9.14 8.22 -20.88
CA SER A 118 -9.94 8.29 -19.65
C SER A 118 -9.82 6.96 -18.91
N TYR A 119 -9.05 6.95 -17.82
CA TYR A 119 -8.87 5.76 -16.99
C TYR A 119 -9.92 5.66 -15.89
N ARG A 120 -10.37 4.43 -15.63
CA ARG A 120 -11.23 4.13 -14.48
C ARG A 120 -10.40 4.14 -13.20
N TYR A 121 -10.90 4.87 -12.20
CA TYR A 121 -10.40 4.81 -10.84
C TYR A 121 -11.23 3.86 -10.00
N TYR A 122 -10.53 3.18 -9.08
CA TYR A 122 -11.12 2.23 -8.15
C TYR A 122 -11.06 2.77 -6.74
N GLU A 123 -12.20 2.77 -6.05
CA GLU A 123 -12.31 3.28 -4.67
C GLU A 123 -11.55 2.42 -3.67
N ASN A 124 -11.43 1.12 -3.98
CA ASN A 124 -10.79 0.10 -3.16
C ASN A 124 -10.35 -1.09 -4.01
N TYR A 125 -9.61 -2.01 -3.37
CA TYR A 125 -9.13 -3.22 -4.01
C TYR A 125 -10.25 -4.17 -4.49
N ASP A 126 -11.38 -4.29 -3.80
CA ASP A 126 -12.47 -5.18 -4.24
C ASP A 126 -13.03 -4.76 -5.60
N GLN A 127 -13.11 -3.45 -5.85
CA GLN A 127 -13.52 -2.93 -7.15
C GLN A 127 -12.43 -3.20 -8.20
N ALA A 128 -11.16 -2.96 -7.85
CA ALA A 128 -10.03 -3.21 -8.75
C ALA A 128 -9.90 -4.68 -9.14
N ASP A 129 -10.09 -5.60 -8.20
CA ASP A 129 -10.03 -7.05 -8.42
C ASP A 129 -11.04 -7.50 -9.48
N LYS A 130 -12.25 -6.90 -9.52
CA LYS A 130 -13.24 -7.23 -10.56
C LYS A 130 -12.76 -6.96 -11.98
N TYR A 131 -11.84 -6.01 -12.17
CA TYR A 131 -11.30 -5.63 -13.48
C TYR A 131 -9.90 -6.19 -13.75
N ALA A 132 -9.18 -6.59 -12.71
CA ALA A 132 -7.91 -7.29 -12.86
C ALA A 132 -8.16 -8.76 -13.18
N ASP A 133 -7.96 -9.16 -14.44
CA ASP A 133 -7.97 -10.57 -14.86
C ASP A 133 -6.88 -11.37 -14.14
N THR A 134 -5.73 -10.71 -13.92
CA THR A 134 -4.54 -11.34 -13.37
C THR A 134 -3.86 -10.41 -12.36
N VAL A 135 -3.38 -10.98 -11.25
CA VAL A 135 -2.53 -10.29 -10.27
C VAL A 135 -1.26 -11.10 -10.05
N VAL A 136 -0.10 -10.50 -10.31
CA VAL A 136 1.21 -11.17 -10.28
C VAL A 136 2.28 -10.31 -9.60
N ILE A 137 3.36 -10.94 -9.15
CA ILE A 137 4.58 -10.26 -8.72
C ILE A 137 5.70 -10.67 -9.66
N GLY A 138 6.41 -9.71 -10.22
CA GLY A 138 7.45 -9.97 -11.21
C GLY A 138 8.49 -8.87 -11.29
N ASP A 139 9.57 -9.19 -12.01
CA ASP A 139 10.69 -8.31 -12.26
C ASP A 139 10.65 -7.84 -13.72
N VAL A 140 10.84 -6.55 -13.94
CA VAL A 140 11.00 -5.95 -15.27
C VAL A 140 12.35 -6.41 -15.82
N ILE A 141 12.34 -7.27 -16.82
CA ILE A 141 13.57 -7.81 -17.42
C ILE A 141 13.99 -7.02 -18.66
N GLU A 142 13.05 -6.39 -19.36
CA GLU A 142 13.31 -5.60 -20.56
C GLU A 142 12.26 -4.50 -20.73
N VAL A 143 12.66 -3.37 -21.32
CA VAL A 143 11.78 -2.26 -21.70
C VAL A 143 12.07 -1.93 -23.16
N ASP A 144 11.12 -2.22 -24.05
CA ASP A 144 11.24 -1.95 -25.48
C ASP A 144 11.23 -0.45 -25.75
N ALA A 145 11.83 -0.05 -26.88
CA ALA A 145 11.59 1.27 -27.43
C ALA A 145 10.08 1.48 -27.73
N PRO A 146 9.54 2.70 -27.51
CA PRO A 146 8.14 2.98 -27.79
C PRO A 146 7.80 2.69 -29.25
N LYS A 147 6.64 2.08 -29.47
CA LYS A 147 6.15 1.69 -30.80
C LYS A 147 4.66 1.93 -30.93
N GLU A 148 4.26 2.16 -32.17
CA GLU A 148 2.85 2.31 -32.51
C GLU A 148 2.16 0.95 -32.50
N LEU A 149 1.10 0.82 -31.71
CA LEU A 149 0.28 -0.38 -31.62
C LEU A 149 -1.16 -0.07 -32.05
N VAL A 150 -1.73 -0.94 -32.88
CA VAL A 150 -3.14 -0.89 -33.25
C VAL A 150 -3.95 -1.38 -32.05
N THR A 151 -4.80 -0.51 -31.50
CA THR A 151 -5.61 -0.79 -30.31
C THR A 151 -7.09 -0.97 -30.61
N GLY A 152 -7.50 -0.73 -31.85
CA GLY A 152 -8.89 -0.89 -32.25
C GLY A 152 -9.11 -0.48 -33.70
N LYS A 153 -10.39 -0.37 -34.06
CA LYS A 153 -10.83 0.14 -35.35
C LYS A 153 -11.97 1.13 -35.13
N THR A 154 -11.89 2.30 -35.73
CA THR A 154 -13.04 3.19 -35.91
C THR A 154 -13.83 2.72 -37.11
N VAL A 155 -15.15 2.89 -37.07
CA VAL A 155 -16.00 2.62 -38.23
C VAL A 155 -16.45 3.97 -38.79
N ASN A 156 -16.12 4.21 -40.06
CA ASN A 156 -16.64 5.36 -40.78
C ASN A 156 -18.15 5.19 -40.95
N THR A 157 -18.94 6.12 -40.40
CA THR A 157 -20.40 6.03 -40.38
C THR A 157 -21.05 6.22 -41.76
N LEU A 158 -20.32 6.75 -42.74
CA LEU A 158 -20.80 6.98 -44.11
C LEU A 158 -20.44 5.83 -45.05
N THR A 159 -19.24 5.24 -44.92
CA THR A 159 -18.76 4.17 -45.81
C THR A 159 -18.87 2.77 -45.21
N GLY A 160 -18.99 2.66 -43.88
CA GLY A 160 -18.95 1.39 -43.16
C GLY A 160 -17.55 0.77 -43.08
N GLU A 161 -16.53 1.44 -43.62
CA GLU A 161 -15.16 0.94 -43.61
C GLU A 161 -14.49 1.18 -42.25
N GLY A 162 -13.70 0.20 -41.82
CA GLY A 162 -12.98 0.25 -40.55
C GLY A 162 -11.56 0.79 -40.72
N GLU A 163 -11.23 1.89 -40.05
CA GLU A 163 -9.87 2.42 -40.02
C GLU A 163 -9.17 2.01 -38.72
N PRO A 164 -7.92 1.52 -38.77
CA PRO A 164 -7.18 1.16 -37.57
C PRO A 164 -6.92 2.39 -36.70
N VAL A 165 -7.17 2.25 -35.41
CA VAL A 165 -6.77 3.25 -34.41
C VAL A 165 -5.47 2.77 -33.78
N SER A 166 -4.44 3.60 -33.88
CA SER A 166 -3.12 3.31 -33.34
C SER A 166 -2.69 4.36 -32.32
N HIS A 167 -1.98 3.92 -31.29
CA HIS A 167 -1.34 4.81 -30.32
C HIS A 167 0.09 4.35 -30.05
N VAL A 168 0.91 5.26 -29.54
CA VAL A 168 2.28 4.94 -29.12
C VAL A 168 2.25 4.30 -27.73
N TYR A 169 2.93 3.18 -27.59
CA TYR A 169 3.10 2.48 -26.31
C TYR A 169 4.56 2.08 -26.09
N THR A 170 4.99 2.18 -24.85
CA THR A 170 6.19 1.53 -24.33
C THR A 170 5.80 0.14 -23.84
N VAL A 171 6.49 -0.91 -24.28
CA VAL A 171 6.17 -2.29 -23.91
C VAL A 171 7.32 -2.87 -23.09
N SER A 172 7.01 -3.37 -21.91
CA SER A 172 8.00 -3.99 -21.02
C SER A 172 7.73 -5.48 -20.89
N GLU A 173 8.80 -6.27 -20.80
CA GLU A 173 8.74 -7.69 -20.49
C GLU A 173 8.97 -7.91 -19.00
N ILE A 174 8.04 -8.64 -18.37
CA ILE A 174 8.06 -8.95 -16.95
C ILE A 174 8.23 -10.45 -16.76
N LYS A 175 9.24 -10.85 -16.01
CA LYS A 175 9.38 -12.23 -15.55
C LYS A 175 8.59 -12.44 -14.27
N ILE A 176 7.60 -13.32 -14.34
CA ILE A 176 6.70 -13.61 -13.22
C ILE A 176 7.43 -14.49 -12.22
N SER A 177 7.41 -14.07 -10.95
CA SER A 177 7.98 -14.81 -9.82
C SER A 177 6.89 -15.43 -8.94
N LYS A 178 5.74 -14.76 -8.81
CA LYS A 178 4.61 -15.21 -8.00
C LYS A 178 3.31 -14.86 -8.68
N VAL A 179 2.31 -15.72 -8.50
CA VAL A 179 0.97 -15.54 -9.03
C VAL A 179 -0.01 -15.49 -7.87
N ILE A 180 -0.83 -14.45 -7.87
CA ILE A 180 -1.85 -14.20 -6.83
C ILE A 180 -3.24 -14.53 -7.41
N LYS A 181 -3.48 -14.14 -8.67
CA LYS A 181 -4.71 -14.40 -9.43
C LYS A 181 -4.39 -14.53 -10.91
N GLY A 182 -5.19 -15.31 -11.65
CA GLY A 182 -5.15 -15.35 -13.11
C GLY A 182 -4.46 -16.60 -13.67
N ARG A 183 -4.10 -16.54 -14.95
CA ARG A 183 -3.71 -17.71 -15.77
C ARG A 183 -2.21 -18.00 -15.87
N TYR A 184 -1.36 -17.10 -15.41
CA TYR A 184 0.10 -17.25 -15.52
C TYR A 184 0.67 -18.16 -14.44
N PHE A 185 1.93 -18.55 -14.62
CA PHE A 185 2.71 -19.36 -13.70
C PHE A 185 4.06 -18.68 -13.37
N PRO A 186 4.66 -18.97 -12.21
CA PRO A 186 6.04 -18.56 -11.93
C PRO A 186 7.00 -19.05 -13.03
N GLY A 187 7.84 -18.14 -13.54
CA GLY A 187 8.76 -18.38 -14.65
C GLY A 187 8.25 -17.85 -16.00
N ASP A 188 6.94 -17.61 -16.15
CA ASP A 188 6.37 -17.03 -17.37
C ASP A 188 6.89 -15.60 -17.61
N VAL A 189 6.92 -15.20 -18.88
CA VAL A 189 7.20 -13.82 -19.28
C VAL A 189 5.92 -13.22 -19.84
N VAL A 190 5.49 -12.08 -19.29
CA VAL A 190 4.32 -11.32 -19.74
C VAL A 190 4.76 -9.97 -20.28
N LYS A 191 4.12 -9.52 -21.37
CA LYS A 191 4.32 -8.18 -21.92
C LYS A 191 3.27 -7.23 -21.38
N ILE A 192 3.71 -6.10 -20.82
CA ILE A 192 2.83 -5.03 -20.33
C ILE A 192 3.08 -3.78 -21.18
N LYS A 193 2.01 -3.15 -21.67
CA LYS A 193 2.08 -1.87 -22.38
C LYS A 193 1.72 -0.70 -21.46
N GLN A 194 2.52 0.36 -21.52
CA GLN A 194 2.25 1.68 -20.93
C GLN A 194 2.06 2.68 -22.06
N PHE A 195 1.02 3.51 -21.97
CA PHE A 195 0.73 4.50 -23.02
C PHE A 195 1.86 5.55 -23.08
N GLY A 196 2.29 5.88 -24.30
CA GLY A 196 3.28 6.91 -24.55
C GLY A 196 4.74 6.42 -24.62
N GLY A 197 5.64 7.39 -24.58
CA GLY A 197 7.10 7.27 -24.67
C GLY A 197 7.69 8.21 -25.73
N ALA A 198 9.01 8.30 -25.76
CA ALA A 198 9.74 9.00 -26.81
C ALA A 198 9.64 8.24 -28.14
N TYR A 199 8.89 8.75 -29.12
CA TYR A 199 8.73 8.13 -30.43
C TYR A 199 8.89 9.16 -31.54
N LYS A 200 9.80 8.90 -32.49
CA LYS A 200 10.10 9.78 -33.64
C LYS A 200 10.35 11.23 -33.22
N GLU A 201 11.20 11.44 -32.21
CA GLU A 201 11.56 12.75 -31.66
C GLU A 201 10.41 13.53 -30.99
N ILE A 202 9.25 12.90 -30.82
CA ILE A 202 8.09 13.43 -30.10
C ILE A 202 7.95 12.66 -28.78
N GLU A 203 7.85 13.39 -27.68
CA GLU A 203 7.53 12.81 -26.37
C GLU A 203 6.01 12.68 -26.24
N TYR A 204 5.50 11.44 -26.24
CA TYR A 204 4.12 11.15 -25.90
C TYR A 204 4.04 10.91 -24.38
N ASP A 205 3.69 11.93 -23.60
CA ASP A 205 3.88 11.91 -22.14
C ASP A 205 2.57 11.99 -21.34
N GLU A 206 2.34 11.00 -20.47
CA GLU A 206 1.29 11.03 -19.44
C GLU A 206 1.79 11.48 -18.05
N ARG A 207 3.11 11.63 -17.83
CA ARG A 207 3.74 11.99 -16.53
C ARG A 207 3.13 13.25 -15.94
N ASN A 208 2.92 14.27 -16.75
CA ASN A 208 2.46 15.58 -16.27
C ASN A 208 1.00 15.57 -15.77
N MET A 209 0.19 14.59 -16.17
CA MET A 209 -1.25 14.59 -15.90
C MET A 209 -1.69 13.42 -15.02
N TYR A 210 -1.12 12.24 -15.22
CA TYR A 210 -1.41 11.04 -14.44
C TYR A 210 -0.24 10.59 -13.56
N GLY A 211 0.92 11.26 -13.63
CA GLY A 211 2.08 10.86 -12.84
C GLY A 211 2.65 9.50 -13.25
N THR A 212 2.30 9.00 -14.43
CA THR A 212 2.72 7.69 -14.94
C THR A 212 4.24 7.65 -15.09
N VAL A 213 4.91 6.74 -14.40
CA VAL A 213 6.36 6.52 -14.55
C VAL A 213 6.56 5.27 -15.40
N TYR A 214 7.34 5.39 -16.47
CA TYR A 214 7.70 4.21 -17.29
C TYR A 214 8.59 3.27 -16.48
N TYR A 215 8.34 1.96 -16.63
CA TYR A 215 9.11 0.94 -15.95
C TYR A 215 10.59 1.01 -16.34
N GLN A 216 11.44 0.59 -15.41
CA GLN A 216 12.88 0.44 -15.63
C GLN A 216 13.31 -1.01 -15.46
N THR A 217 14.24 -1.47 -16.28
CA THR A 217 14.83 -2.80 -16.14
C THR A 217 15.41 -2.98 -14.74
N GLY A 218 15.08 -4.11 -14.10
CA GLY A 218 15.49 -4.46 -12.74
C GLY A 218 14.50 -4.02 -11.66
N GLU A 219 13.47 -3.23 -11.98
CA GLU A 219 12.40 -2.95 -11.04
C GLU A 219 11.55 -4.19 -10.76
N ARG A 220 11.02 -4.25 -9.54
CA ARG A 220 10.16 -5.33 -9.06
C ARG A 220 8.82 -4.75 -8.65
N HIS A 221 7.73 -5.36 -9.10
CA HIS A 221 6.40 -4.80 -8.86
C HIS A 221 5.36 -5.88 -8.57
N ILE A 222 4.28 -5.48 -7.90
CA ILE A 222 2.98 -6.16 -7.96
C ILE A 222 2.20 -5.54 -9.10
N PHE A 223 1.69 -6.36 -10.03
CA PHE A 223 0.91 -5.92 -11.18
C PHE A 223 -0.54 -6.40 -11.09
N PHE A 224 -1.48 -5.49 -11.36
CA PHE A 224 -2.91 -5.75 -11.53
C PHE A 224 -3.25 -5.55 -13.01
N LEU A 225 -3.42 -6.65 -13.73
CA LEU A 225 -3.42 -6.69 -15.19
C LEU A 225 -4.79 -7.00 -15.77
N GLU A 226 -5.14 -6.28 -16.83
CA GLU A 226 -6.17 -6.63 -17.80
C GLU A 226 -5.48 -7.30 -19.01
N SER A 227 -6.06 -8.42 -19.44
CA SER A 227 -5.54 -9.24 -20.54
C SER A 227 -6.36 -9.05 -21.80
N TYR A 228 -5.69 -9.05 -22.95
CA TYR A 228 -6.33 -8.99 -24.27
C TYR A 228 -5.80 -10.15 -25.12
N GLU A 229 -6.61 -10.65 -26.04
CA GLU A 229 -6.29 -11.84 -26.84
C GLU A 229 -5.02 -11.66 -27.69
N ASP A 230 -4.93 -10.53 -28.41
CA ASP A 230 -3.88 -10.26 -29.38
C ASP A 230 -3.02 -9.02 -29.05
N SER A 231 -2.94 -8.64 -27.77
CA SER A 231 -2.18 -7.46 -27.34
C SER A 231 -1.45 -7.70 -26.03
N PRO A 232 -0.31 -7.01 -25.79
CA PRO A 232 0.26 -6.90 -24.45
C PRO A 232 -0.80 -6.49 -23.42
N CYS A 233 -0.66 -6.98 -22.19
CA CYS A 233 -1.52 -6.65 -21.08
C CYS A 233 -1.41 -5.15 -20.76
N SER A 234 -2.48 -4.57 -20.21
CA SER A 234 -2.41 -3.24 -19.59
C SER A 234 -2.52 -3.42 -18.08
N THR A 235 -1.91 -2.53 -17.32
CA THR A 235 -2.32 -2.30 -15.93
C THR A 235 -3.75 -1.76 -15.90
N ILE A 236 -4.57 -2.15 -14.93
CA ILE A 236 -5.98 -1.72 -14.82
C ILE A 236 -6.18 -0.19 -14.81
N ASN A 237 -5.16 0.56 -14.40
CA ASN A 237 -4.90 1.96 -14.76
C ASN A 237 -3.46 2.33 -14.37
N PRO A 238 -2.91 3.47 -14.85
CA PRO A 238 -1.52 3.84 -14.60
C PRO A 238 -1.14 4.18 -13.14
N GLN A 239 -2.12 4.49 -12.27
CA GLN A 239 -1.83 4.94 -10.89
C GLN A 239 -2.07 3.86 -9.84
N GLN A 240 -2.90 2.86 -10.14
CA GLN A 240 -3.33 1.84 -9.19
C GLN A 240 -3.04 0.43 -9.68
N GLY A 241 -2.67 0.26 -10.96
CA GLY A 241 -2.48 -1.04 -11.56
C GLY A 241 -1.08 -1.64 -11.41
N ASP A 242 -0.14 -0.91 -10.80
CA ASP A 242 1.12 -1.48 -10.33
C ASP A 242 1.55 -0.86 -8.99
N ILE A 243 2.44 -1.59 -8.30
CA ILE A 243 3.00 -1.21 -7.00
C ILE A 243 4.46 -1.61 -6.96
N LEU A 244 5.35 -0.63 -6.84
CA LEU A 244 6.79 -0.84 -6.72
C LEU A 244 7.16 -1.57 -5.41
N ILE A 245 8.08 -2.52 -5.52
CA ILE A 245 8.71 -3.22 -4.42
C ILE A 245 10.19 -2.83 -4.40
N GLU A 246 10.62 -2.22 -3.31
CA GLU A 246 12.00 -1.81 -3.08
C GLU A 246 12.50 -2.43 -1.77
N ASN A 247 13.65 -3.11 -1.80
CA ASN A 247 14.24 -3.78 -0.62
C ASN A 247 13.26 -4.76 0.08
N GLY A 248 12.47 -5.50 -0.72
CA GLY A 248 11.50 -6.48 -0.22
C GLY A 248 10.25 -5.86 0.44
N LYS A 249 10.03 -4.56 0.24
CA LYS A 249 8.89 -3.83 0.81
C LYS A 249 8.19 -2.99 -0.25
N ILE A 250 6.89 -2.80 -0.04
CA ILE A 250 6.06 -1.90 -0.83
C ILE A 250 6.61 -0.48 -0.71
N LYS A 251 6.79 0.16 -1.86
CA LYS A 251 7.13 1.57 -1.99
C LYS A 251 5.92 2.30 -2.57
N ALA A 252 5.21 3.06 -1.74
CA ALA A 252 4.09 3.85 -2.24
C ALA A 252 4.57 4.94 -3.21
N SER A 253 4.09 4.90 -4.45
CA SER A 253 4.41 5.90 -5.48
C SER A 253 3.41 7.05 -5.50
N ASN A 254 2.20 6.84 -4.97
CA ASN A 254 1.12 7.82 -4.98
C ASN A 254 0.10 7.60 -3.84
N LYS A 255 -0.89 8.50 -3.73
CA LYS A 255 -1.93 8.47 -2.68
C LYS A 255 -3.11 7.53 -2.97
N VAL A 256 -3.21 7.01 -4.19
CA VAL A 256 -4.32 6.17 -4.67
C VAL A 256 -3.94 4.69 -4.80
N GLN A 257 -2.80 4.31 -4.24
CA GLN A 257 -2.35 2.92 -4.17
C GLN A 257 -3.19 2.12 -3.15
N PHE A 258 -3.45 0.84 -3.45
CA PHE A 258 -4.25 -0.03 -2.58
C PHE A 258 -3.51 -0.46 -1.31
N ILE A 259 -2.21 -0.68 -1.39
CA ILE A 259 -1.38 -1.19 -0.29
C ILE A 259 -0.55 -0.04 0.29
N LYS A 260 -0.46 0.05 1.62
CA LYS A 260 0.33 1.11 2.27
C LYS A 260 1.84 0.93 2.07
N ASP A 261 2.56 2.02 2.24
CA ASP A 261 4.03 2.06 2.19
C ASP A 261 4.67 1.19 3.28
N ASN A 262 5.88 0.68 3.02
CA ASN A 262 6.73 -0.08 3.97
C ASN A 262 6.12 -1.40 4.48
N ILE A 263 5.10 -1.94 3.82
CA ILE A 263 4.59 -3.30 4.02
C ILE A 263 5.54 -4.30 3.36
N SER A 264 5.83 -5.46 3.96
CA SER A 264 6.69 -6.47 3.31
C SER A 264 6.01 -7.12 2.11
N GLU A 265 6.78 -7.52 1.10
CA GLU A 265 6.27 -8.24 -0.08
C GLU A 265 5.48 -9.49 0.34
N GLU A 266 5.99 -10.27 1.30
CA GLU A 266 5.32 -11.47 1.81
C GLU A 266 3.97 -11.17 2.44
N LEU A 267 3.88 -10.09 3.24
CA LEU A 267 2.62 -9.69 3.87
C LEU A 267 1.61 -9.19 2.83
N ALA A 268 2.08 -8.40 1.84
CA ALA A 268 1.25 -7.93 0.73
C ALA A 268 0.70 -9.09 -0.11
N GLU A 269 1.55 -10.05 -0.48
CA GLU A 269 1.16 -11.26 -1.22
C GLU A 269 0.11 -12.05 -0.46
N LYS A 270 0.35 -12.33 0.83
CA LYS A 270 -0.58 -13.08 1.69
C LYS A 270 -1.92 -12.37 1.78
N ALA A 271 -1.91 -11.05 1.98
CA ALA A 271 -3.12 -10.26 2.10
C ALA A 271 -3.96 -10.19 0.84
N LEU A 272 -3.34 -10.06 -0.33
CA LEU A 272 -4.04 -10.12 -1.60
C LEU A 272 -4.67 -11.52 -1.83
N LYS A 273 -3.92 -12.59 -1.56
CA LYS A 273 -4.42 -13.98 -1.70
C LYS A 273 -5.64 -14.24 -0.81
N GLU A 274 -5.55 -13.89 0.47
CA GLU A 274 -6.67 -14.04 1.42
C GLU A 274 -7.89 -13.23 0.99
N ARG A 275 -7.68 -12.00 0.48
CA ARG A 275 -8.79 -11.15 0.04
C ARG A 275 -9.50 -11.66 -1.21
N ILE A 276 -8.74 -12.15 -2.18
CA ILE A 276 -9.30 -12.77 -3.39
C ILE A 276 -10.16 -13.98 -3.02
N GLU A 277 -9.71 -14.82 -2.08
CA GLU A 277 -10.49 -15.98 -1.65
C GLU A 277 -11.80 -15.54 -0.95
N ALA A 278 -11.72 -14.57 -0.06
CA ALA A 278 -12.90 -13.99 0.59
C ALA A 278 -13.89 -13.31 -0.39
N LEU A 279 -13.41 -12.85 -1.55
CA LEU A 279 -14.28 -12.31 -2.61
C LEU A 279 -15.02 -13.43 -3.36
N LYS A 280 -14.35 -14.55 -3.64
CA LYS A 280 -15.00 -15.72 -4.28
C LYS A 280 -16.11 -16.30 -3.42
N ASP A 281 -15.86 -16.44 -2.11
CA ASP A 281 -16.84 -16.99 -1.17
C ASP A 281 -18.12 -16.13 -1.07
N ARG A 282 -17.96 -14.80 -1.09
CA ARG A 282 -19.09 -13.85 -1.10
C ARG A 282 -19.95 -14.01 -2.35
N ASN A 283 -19.33 -14.00 -3.54
CA ASN A 283 -20.04 -14.11 -4.81
C ASN A 283 -20.79 -15.46 -4.93
N ASN A 284 -20.21 -16.55 -4.43
CA ASN A 284 -20.85 -17.86 -4.42
C ASN A 284 -22.09 -17.91 -3.50
N THR A 285 -22.08 -17.15 -2.40
CA THR A 285 -23.18 -17.08 -1.43
C THR A 285 -24.34 -16.23 -1.96
N GLU A 286 -24.06 -15.13 -2.66
CA GLU A 286 -25.08 -14.26 -3.26
C GLU A 286 -25.75 -14.86 -4.50
N SER A 287 -25.14 -15.88 -5.12
CA SER A 287 -25.68 -16.59 -6.29
C SER A 287 -26.62 -17.77 -5.98
N LYS A 288 -26.87 -18.06 -4.69
CA LYS A 288 -27.75 -19.13 -4.21
C LYS A 288 -29.05 -18.57 -3.63
#